data_AF-A0A2H9MME0-F1
#
_entry.id   AF-A0A2H9MME0-F1
#
_cell.length_a   1.000
_cell.length_b   1.000
_cell.length_c   1.000
_cell.angle_alpha   90.00
_cell.angle_beta   90.00
_cell.angle_gamma   90.00
#
_symmetry.space_group_name_H-M   'P 1'
#
loop_
_entity.id
_entity.type
_entity.pdbx_description
1 polymer ?
#
loop_
_entity_poly.entity_id
_entity_poly.type
_entity_poly.pdbx_seq_one_letter_code
_entity_poly.pdbx_strand_id
1 'polypeptide(L)'
;MIDDENVNQAIFEYADKKYGKQSKELFQRYVDEFPEKDWNLPDETWHNNFLAWLLFEKVLPETGKTMAEEFAEHTPDLSQEIKEKVLQMKDVIRSDFIVISRNGLILKIKDQENNKYYNVKLRKESPAVPPNTLLTGRIHPFGEYYRFAGVFQMRTTPLILDPDIILSAMGGNELKRFESILLRQSSSIHSILNRYPYHWIDWMCKHYGLKERLKKEKIRGIENKIVNDLSQIVSELPEKSKEALLLCLKQGGVVKYGQLKDYDDEMDFFWKDEMPSSTIGALRQKGLFIVGKMNFGDRQFKVAFIPIEIRDLLHTILRPLRGDSNVSMAN
;
A
#
# COMPACT_ATOMS: atom_id res chain seq x y z
N MET A 1 -9.75 -19.43 -12.46
CA MET A 1 -8.76 -18.41 -12.83
C MET A 1 -7.91 -18.14 -11.60
N ILE A 2 -6.59 -18.16 -11.74
CA ILE A 2 -5.66 -17.98 -10.62
C ILE A 2 -5.45 -16.48 -10.42
N ASP A 3 -5.57 -16.01 -9.19
CA ASP A 3 -5.48 -14.61 -8.80
C ASP A 3 -4.67 -14.43 -7.51
N ASP A 4 -4.52 -13.19 -7.05
CA ASP A 4 -3.78 -12.84 -5.84
C ASP A 4 -4.26 -13.62 -4.60
N GLU A 5 -5.54 -13.96 -4.48
CA GLU A 5 -6.11 -14.58 -3.28
C GLU A 5 -5.89 -16.10 -3.26
N ASN A 6 -5.96 -16.75 -4.42
CA ASN A 6 -5.85 -18.21 -4.53
C ASN A 6 -4.49 -18.74 -4.99
N VAL A 7 -3.54 -17.88 -5.40
CA VAL A 7 -2.24 -18.32 -5.96
C VAL A 7 -1.44 -19.24 -5.04
N ASN A 8 -1.36 -18.97 -3.73
CA ASN A 8 -0.62 -19.83 -2.81
C ASN A 8 -1.27 -21.23 -2.69
N GLN A 9 -2.60 -21.29 -2.77
CA GLN A 9 -3.34 -22.55 -2.77
C GLN A 9 -3.06 -23.32 -4.07
N ALA A 10 -3.05 -22.63 -5.22
CA ALA A 10 -2.70 -23.23 -6.50
C ALA A 10 -1.26 -23.76 -6.55
N ILE A 11 -0.30 -23.02 -5.97
CA ILE A 11 1.10 -23.48 -5.80
C ILE A 11 1.14 -24.76 -4.96
N PHE A 12 0.43 -24.77 -3.84
CA PHE A 12 0.35 -25.96 -2.98
C PHE A 12 -0.27 -27.16 -3.73
N GLU A 13 -1.38 -26.97 -4.45
CA GLU A 13 -2.03 -28.02 -5.24
C GLU A 13 -1.15 -28.54 -6.38
N TYR A 14 -0.38 -27.66 -7.04
CA TYR A 14 0.61 -28.05 -8.02
C TYR A 14 1.70 -28.93 -7.38
N ALA A 15 2.24 -28.48 -6.24
CA ALA A 15 3.26 -29.22 -5.52
C ALA A 15 2.73 -30.57 -5.00
N ASP A 16 1.50 -30.62 -4.49
CA ASP A 16 0.86 -31.86 -4.05
C ASP A 16 0.54 -32.81 -5.22
N LYS A 17 0.12 -32.28 -6.37
CA LYS A 17 -0.11 -33.13 -7.55
C LYS A 17 1.18 -33.72 -8.10
N LYS A 18 2.26 -32.93 -8.14
CA LYS A 18 3.54 -33.32 -8.72
C LYS A 18 4.41 -34.13 -7.76
N TYR A 19 4.37 -33.78 -6.48
CA TYR A 19 5.23 -34.35 -5.43
C TYR A 19 4.45 -34.88 -4.20
N GLY A 20 3.13 -34.72 -4.11
CA GLY A 20 2.34 -35.04 -2.89
C GLY A 20 2.14 -36.53 -2.60
N LYS A 21 2.27 -37.41 -3.61
CA LYS A 21 2.48 -38.85 -3.34
C LYS A 21 3.79 -39.11 -2.58
N GLN A 22 4.69 -38.14 -2.58
CA GLN A 22 5.98 -38.13 -1.92
C GLN A 22 6.02 -37.15 -0.74
N SER A 23 4.90 -36.63 -0.19
CA SER A 23 4.98 -35.63 0.90
C SER A 23 5.77 -36.13 2.12
N LYS A 24 5.61 -37.41 2.48
CA LYS A 24 6.43 -38.09 3.49
C LYS A 24 7.88 -38.27 3.06
N GLU A 25 8.13 -38.58 1.78
CA GLU A 25 9.49 -38.74 1.25
C GLU A 25 10.21 -37.39 1.18
N LEU A 26 9.54 -36.32 0.74
CA LEU A 26 10.02 -34.94 0.72
C LEU A 26 10.34 -34.46 2.13
N PHE A 27 9.45 -34.71 3.09
CA PHE A 27 9.72 -34.45 4.50
C PHE A 27 10.98 -35.18 4.95
N GLN A 28 11.04 -36.50 4.74
CA GLN A 28 12.20 -37.31 5.15
C GLN A 28 13.51 -36.88 4.46
N ARG A 29 13.42 -36.41 3.22
CA ARG A 29 14.56 -36.00 2.40
C ARG A 29 15.10 -34.62 2.78
N TYR A 30 14.23 -33.70 3.16
CA TYR A 30 14.59 -32.29 3.30
C TYR A 30 14.44 -31.72 4.71
N VAL A 31 13.89 -32.46 5.68
CA VAL A 31 13.76 -32.00 7.07
C VAL A 31 15.09 -31.58 7.69
N ASP A 32 16.19 -32.25 7.35
CA ASP A 32 17.51 -31.93 7.90
C ASP A 32 18.09 -30.62 7.38
N GLU A 33 17.63 -30.16 6.22
CA GLU A 33 17.99 -28.89 5.60
C GLU A 33 17.08 -27.74 6.03
N PHE A 34 15.95 -28.04 6.69
CA PHE A 34 15.01 -27.02 7.13
C PHE A 34 15.64 -26.18 8.26
N PRO A 35 15.79 -24.85 8.09
CA PRO A 35 16.55 -24.03 9.05
C PRO A 35 15.96 -24.03 10.46
N GLU A 36 14.64 -24.20 10.58
CA GLU A 36 13.92 -24.18 11.84
C GLU A 36 13.56 -25.58 12.36
N LYS A 37 14.28 -26.62 11.93
CA LYS A 37 13.97 -28.01 12.27
C LYS A 37 13.92 -28.29 13.79
N ASP A 38 14.80 -27.65 14.56
CA ASP A 38 14.93 -27.86 16.00
C ASP A 38 14.05 -26.91 16.84
N TRP A 39 13.18 -26.11 16.20
CA TRP A 39 12.34 -25.16 16.92
C TRP A 39 11.17 -25.86 17.60
N ASN A 40 10.96 -25.54 18.89
CA ASN A 40 9.83 -26.07 19.64
C ASN A 40 8.55 -25.26 19.32
N LEU A 41 7.81 -25.75 18.33
CA LEU A 41 6.54 -25.16 17.85
C LEU A 41 5.45 -26.22 17.89
N PRO A 42 4.16 -25.83 17.99
CA PRO A 42 3.05 -26.76 17.78
C PRO A 42 3.20 -27.46 16.42
N ASP A 43 2.90 -28.77 16.36
CA ASP A 43 3.12 -29.61 15.17
C ASP A 43 2.54 -29.01 13.88
N GLU A 44 1.31 -28.48 13.93
CA GLU A 44 0.68 -27.82 12.78
C GLU A 44 1.45 -26.58 12.32
N THR A 45 1.90 -25.76 13.28
CA THR A 45 2.70 -24.56 12.99
C THR A 45 4.05 -24.94 12.39
N TRP A 46 4.72 -25.95 12.95
CA TRP A 46 5.98 -26.46 12.42
C TRP A 46 5.78 -26.97 10.99
N HIS A 47 4.76 -27.79 10.75
CA HIS A 47 4.46 -28.36 9.43
C HIS A 47 4.17 -27.28 8.38
N ASN A 48 3.35 -26.30 8.72
CA ASN A 48 3.06 -25.16 7.84
C ASN A 48 4.33 -24.36 7.51
N ASN A 49 5.22 -24.21 8.48
CA ASN A 49 6.50 -23.54 8.29
C ASN A 49 7.45 -24.34 7.39
N PHE A 50 7.52 -25.66 7.56
CA PHE A 50 8.29 -26.55 6.68
C PHE A 50 7.76 -26.50 5.23
N LEU A 51 6.44 -26.58 5.04
CA LEU A 51 5.83 -26.47 3.71
C LEU A 51 6.12 -25.12 3.07
N ALA A 52 6.01 -24.01 3.81
CA ALA A 52 6.34 -22.69 3.28
C ALA A 52 7.82 -22.61 2.84
N TRP A 53 8.74 -23.14 3.65
CA TRP A 53 10.15 -23.22 3.26
C TRP A 53 10.37 -24.08 2.01
N LEU A 54 9.74 -25.24 1.96
CA LEU A 54 9.87 -26.18 0.83
C LEU A 54 9.35 -25.58 -0.48
N LEU A 55 8.23 -24.86 -0.42
CA LEU A 55 7.59 -24.28 -1.60
C LEU A 55 8.34 -23.08 -2.16
N PHE A 56 8.81 -22.19 -1.28
CA PHE A 56 9.30 -20.86 -1.69
C PHE A 56 10.82 -20.71 -1.62
N GLU A 57 11.52 -21.56 -0.85
CA GLU A 57 12.95 -21.35 -0.56
C GLU A 57 13.82 -22.53 -0.97
N LYS A 58 13.32 -23.76 -0.80
CA LYS A 58 14.09 -24.95 -1.15
C LYS A 58 14.20 -25.07 -2.67
N VAL A 59 15.41 -24.85 -3.17
CA VAL A 59 15.79 -25.13 -4.55
C VAL A 59 15.92 -26.65 -4.72
N LEU A 60 15.13 -27.22 -5.63
CA LEU A 60 15.15 -28.64 -5.92
C LEU A 60 16.37 -28.99 -6.79
N PRO A 61 17.18 -30.00 -6.41
CA PRO A 61 18.37 -30.40 -7.18
C PRO A 61 18.05 -30.80 -8.63
N GLU A 62 16.86 -31.35 -8.87
CA GLU A 62 16.46 -31.88 -10.18
C GLU A 62 16.20 -30.78 -11.21
N THR A 63 15.77 -29.60 -10.77
CA THR A 63 15.34 -28.50 -11.65
C THR A 63 16.14 -27.22 -11.46
N GLY A 64 16.87 -27.09 -10.33
CA GLY A 64 17.56 -25.87 -9.95
C GLY A 64 16.61 -24.72 -9.59
N LYS A 65 15.33 -25.02 -9.29
CA LYS A 65 14.27 -24.03 -9.03
C LYS A 65 13.50 -24.38 -7.76
N THR A 66 12.81 -23.39 -7.21
CA THR A 66 11.82 -23.66 -6.15
C THR A 66 10.53 -24.21 -6.75
N MET A 67 9.68 -24.86 -5.94
CA MET A 67 8.40 -25.37 -6.44
C MET A 67 7.48 -24.23 -6.93
N ALA A 68 7.57 -23.05 -6.32
CA ALA A 68 6.83 -21.86 -6.76
C ALA A 68 7.31 -21.35 -8.13
N GLU A 69 8.63 -21.33 -8.37
CA GLU A 69 9.19 -20.98 -9.69
C GLU A 69 8.76 -21.99 -10.76
N GLU A 70 8.81 -23.28 -10.47
CA GLU A 70 8.33 -24.31 -11.39
C GLU A 70 6.84 -24.16 -11.71
N PHE A 71 6.02 -23.86 -10.71
CA PHE A 71 4.60 -23.58 -10.90
C PHE A 71 4.38 -22.39 -11.86
N ALA A 72 5.14 -21.30 -11.68
CA ALA A 72 5.05 -20.10 -12.52
C ALA A 72 5.41 -20.36 -14.00
N GLU A 73 6.25 -21.35 -14.26
CA GLU A 73 6.65 -21.74 -15.62
C GLU A 73 5.70 -22.72 -16.29
N HIS A 74 5.17 -23.69 -15.54
CA HIS A 74 4.40 -24.81 -16.08
C HIS A 74 2.90 -24.61 -16.05
N THR A 75 2.42 -23.46 -15.55
CA THR A 75 0.99 -23.13 -15.52
C THR A 75 0.64 -22.21 -16.70
N PRO A 76 0.07 -22.74 -17.80
CA PRO A 76 -0.17 -21.98 -19.03
C PRO A 76 -1.23 -20.88 -18.86
N ASP A 77 -2.15 -21.03 -17.91
CA ASP A 77 -3.26 -20.10 -17.69
C ASP A 77 -2.95 -18.99 -16.67
N LEU A 78 -1.67 -18.83 -16.29
CA LEU A 78 -1.24 -17.80 -15.34
C LEU A 78 -1.08 -16.46 -16.07
N SER A 79 -1.72 -15.41 -15.57
CA SER A 79 -1.48 -14.07 -16.11
C SER A 79 -0.03 -13.64 -15.90
N GLN A 80 0.51 -12.82 -16.80
CA GLN A 80 1.88 -12.33 -16.70
C GLN A 80 2.15 -11.61 -15.37
N GLU A 81 1.17 -10.84 -14.89
CA GLU A 81 1.24 -10.15 -13.60
C GLU A 81 1.42 -11.14 -12.43
N ILE A 82 0.59 -12.19 -12.36
CA ILE A 82 0.70 -13.18 -11.28
C ILE A 82 2.02 -13.95 -11.39
N LYS A 83 2.46 -14.27 -12.61
CA LYS A 83 3.74 -14.93 -12.85
C LYS A 83 4.91 -14.15 -12.27
N GLU A 84 4.97 -12.85 -12.54
CA GLU A 84 6.01 -11.97 -11.99
C GLU A 84 5.97 -11.91 -10.46
N LYS A 85 4.77 -11.79 -9.87
CA LYS A 85 4.62 -11.81 -8.40
C LYS A 85 5.10 -13.13 -7.78
N VAL A 86 4.84 -14.27 -8.42
CA VAL A 86 5.27 -15.59 -7.91
C VAL A 86 6.79 -15.73 -7.97
N LEU A 87 7.44 -15.26 -9.05
CA LEU A 87 8.90 -15.34 -9.18
C LEU A 87 9.66 -14.54 -8.11
N GLN A 88 9.03 -13.50 -7.55
CA GLN A 88 9.58 -12.71 -6.44
C GLN A 88 9.54 -13.47 -5.10
N MET A 89 8.67 -14.48 -4.94
CA MET A 89 8.43 -15.13 -3.65
C MET A 89 9.65 -15.84 -3.06
N LYS A 90 10.69 -16.11 -3.88
CA LYS A 90 11.95 -16.70 -3.43
C LYS A 90 12.82 -15.78 -2.58
N ASP A 91 12.60 -14.47 -2.67
CA ASP A 91 13.38 -13.46 -1.95
C ASP A 91 12.85 -13.34 -0.50
N VAL A 92 12.94 -14.43 0.24
CA VAL A 92 12.42 -14.54 1.61
C VAL A 92 13.32 -13.81 2.60
N ILE A 93 12.69 -13.00 3.45
CA ILE A 93 13.31 -12.28 4.56
C ILE A 93 12.88 -12.97 5.85
N ARG A 94 13.87 -13.43 6.64
CA ARG A 94 13.69 -13.94 8.00
C ARG A 94 14.11 -12.85 8.98
N SER A 95 13.27 -12.52 9.94
CA SER A 95 13.65 -11.61 11.02
C SER A 95 12.65 -11.67 12.18
N ASP A 96 12.97 -10.90 13.21
CA ASP A 96 12.06 -10.42 14.23
C ASP A 96 11.46 -9.09 13.78
N PHE A 97 10.13 -9.05 13.66
CA PHE A 97 9.39 -7.89 13.16
C PHE A 97 8.47 -7.32 14.23
N ILE A 98 8.61 -6.03 14.52
CA ILE A 98 7.66 -5.30 15.35
C ILE A 98 6.53 -4.75 14.47
N VAL A 99 5.28 -5.02 14.84
CA VAL A 99 4.12 -4.40 14.19
C VAL A 99 3.98 -2.95 14.65
N ILE A 100 4.23 -2.03 13.73
CA ILE A 100 4.15 -0.59 13.99
C ILE A 100 2.71 -0.11 13.92
N SER A 101 1.99 -0.50 12.87
CA SER A 101 0.62 -0.08 12.66
C SER A 101 -0.16 -1.05 11.77
N ARG A 102 -1.49 -0.91 11.80
CA ARG A 102 -2.42 -1.70 10.98
C ARG A 102 -3.44 -0.78 10.34
N ASN A 103 -3.56 -0.85 9.01
CA ASN A 103 -4.60 -0.18 8.23
C ASN A 103 -5.39 -1.23 7.43
N GLY A 104 -6.54 -1.64 7.95
CA GLY A 104 -7.34 -2.72 7.37
C GLY A 104 -6.58 -4.05 7.35
N LEU A 105 -6.24 -4.54 6.15
CA LEU A 105 -5.47 -5.75 5.92
C LEU A 105 -3.97 -5.49 5.73
N ILE A 106 -3.51 -4.24 5.72
CA ILE A 106 -2.09 -3.92 5.58
C ILE A 106 -1.50 -3.71 6.98
N LEU A 107 -0.44 -4.46 7.29
CA LEU A 107 0.42 -4.26 8.46
C LEU A 107 1.69 -3.54 8.03
N LYS A 108 2.05 -2.48 8.73
CA LYS A 108 3.39 -1.90 8.65
C LYS A 108 4.23 -2.55 9.75
N ILE A 109 5.25 -3.28 9.35
CA ILE A 109 6.17 -3.96 10.27
C ILE A 109 7.57 -3.37 10.15
N LYS A 110 8.34 -3.41 11.22
CA LYS A 110 9.73 -2.96 11.31
C LYS A 110 10.61 -4.14 11.68
N ASP A 111 11.62 -4.37 10.87
CA ASP A 111 12.65 -5.39 11.09
C ASP A 111 13.61 -4.91 12.19
N GLN A 112 13.76 -5.71 13.24
CA GLN A 112 14.58 -5.37 14.38
C GLN A 112 16.09 -5.40 14.07
N GLU A 113 16.52 -6.17 13.08
CA GLU A 113 17.94 -6.33 12.76
C GLU A 113 18.50 -5.13 12.00
N ASN A 114 17.72 -4.61 11.04
CA ASN A 114 18.20 -3.58 10.10
C ASN A 114 17.35 -2.30 10.10
N ASN A 115 16.32 -2.22 10.94
CA ASN A 115 15.38 -1.08 11.03
C ASN A 115 14.64 -0.74 9.73
N LYS A 116 14.56 -1.67 8.77
CA LYS A 116 13.75 -1.49 7.56
C LYS A 116 12.27 -1.72 7.85
N TYR A 117 11.42 -1.06 7.07
CA TYR A 117 9.98 -1.18 7.16
C TYR A 117 9.44 -1.96 5.97
N TYR A 118 8.42 -2.78 6.21
CA TYR A 118 7.73 -3.54 5.19
C TYR A 118 6.21 -3.41 5.35
N ASN A 119 5.49 -3.30 4.23
CA ASN A 119 4.03 -3.31 4.19
C ASN A 119 3.57 -4.73 3.85
N VAL A 120 3.05 -5.46 4.83
CA VAL A 120 2.57 -6.84 4.68
C VAL A 120 1.06 -6.86 4.51
N LYS A 121 0.57 -7.44 3.40
CA LYS A 121 -0.86 -7.62 3.15
C LYS A 121 -1.34 -8.95 3.75
N LEU A 122 -2.21 -8.87 4.74
CA LEU A 122 -2.90 -9.99 5.37
C LEU A 122 -4.02 -10.54 4.47
N ARG A 123 -4.36 -11.83 4.66
CA ARG A 123 -5.58 -12.41 4.11
C ARG A 123 -6.78 -12.02 4.98
N LYS A 124 -7.99 -12.09 4.41
CA LYS A 124 -9.21 -11.74 5.13
C LYS A 124 -9.44 -12.59 6.38
N GLU A 125 -9.02 -13.85 6.33
CA GLU A 125 -9.16 -14.83 7.41
C GLU A 125 -7.99 -14.78 8.42
N SER A 126 -6.98 -13.93 8.20
CA SER A 126 -5.83 -13.86 9.10
C SER A 126 -6.23 -13.37 10.49
N PRO A 127 -5.65 -13.95 11.56
CA PRO A 127 -5.91 -13.49 12.93
C PRO A 127 -5.54 -12.03 13.08
N ALA A 128 -6.21 -11.34 14.01
CA ALA A 128 -5.90 -9.95 14.28
C ALA A 128 -4.52 -9.81 14.92
N VAL A 129 -3.59 -9.21 14.19
CA VAL A 129 -2.27 -8.84 14.71
C VAL A 129 -2.32 -7.35 15.12
N PRO A 130 -2.36 -7.04 16.42
CA PRO A 130 -2.38 -5.65 16.87
C PRO A 130 -1.01 -4.98 16.68
N PRO A 131 -0.96 -3.64 16.65
CA PRO A 131 0.29 -2.92 16.88
C PRO A 131 0.93 -3.37 18.20
N ASN A 132 2.25 -3.25 18.30
CA ASN A 132 3.04 -3.70 19.43
C ASN A 132 3.15 -5.22 19.62
N THR A 133 2.95 -5.97 18.53
CA THR A 133 3.26 -7.39 18.47
C THR A 133 4.65 -7.61 17.88
N LEU A 134 5.45 -8.43 18.54
CA LEU A 134 6.68 -9.00 17.98
C LEU A 134 6.33 -10.29 17.23
N LEU A 135 6.72 -10.34 15.97
CA LEU A 135 6.54 -11.46 15.06
C LEU A 135 7.90 -12.01 14.67
N THR A 136 8.23 -13.21 15.14
CA THR A 136 9.39 -13.96 14.62
C THR A 136 8.89 -14.82 13.48
N GLY A 137 9.37 -14.58 12.26
CA GLY A 137 8.78 -15.22 11.09
C GLY A 137 9.47 -14.89 9.78
N ARG A 138 8.72 -15.11 8.70
CA ARG A 138 9.18 -14.97 7.32
C ARG A 138 8.21 -14.14 6.51
N ILE A 139 8.77 -13.26 5.70
CA ILE A 139 8.03 -12.53 4.69
C ILE A 139 8.69 -12.70 3.32
N HIS A 140 7.92 -12.58 2.25
CA HIS A 140 8.45 -12.48 0.90
C HIS A 140 7.70 -11.39 0.12
N PRO A 141 8.33 -10.79 -0.89
CA PRO A 141 7.64 -9.85 -1.77
C PRO A 141 6.55 -10.56 -2.59
N PHE A 142 5.51 -9.81 -2.94
CA PHE A 142 4.42 -10.23 -3.81
C PHE A 142 3.77 -8.98 -4.44
N GLY A 143 4.37 -8.49 -5.52
CA GLY A 143 3.99 -7.21 -6.12
C GLY A 143 4.47 -6.04 -5.27
N GLU A 144 3.59 -5.08 -5.00
CA GLU A 144 3.91 -3.86 -4.20
C GLU A 144 3.96 -4.12 -2.69
N TYR A 145 3.51 -5.31 -2.23
CA TYR A 145 3.42 -5.66 -0.82
C TYR A 145 4.25 -6.91 -0.50
N TYR A 146 4.43 -7.15 0.79
CA TYR A 146 4.94 -8.41 1.31
C TYR A 146 3.80 -9.32 1.78
N ARG A 147 4.08 -10.62 1.88
CA ARG A 147 3.20 -11.62 2.50
C ARG A 147 3.97 -12.43 3.52
N PHE A 148 3.29 -12.89 4.57
CA PHE A 148 3.87 -13.85 5.49
C PHE A 148 4.00 -15.23 4.82
N ALA A 149 5.17 -15.84 4.96
CA ALA A 149 5.44 -17.24 4.62
C ALA A 149 5.91 -18.01 5.85
N GLY A 150 5.07 -17.97 6.89
CA GLY A 150 5.36 -18.59 8.18
C GLY A 150 5.50 -17.56 9.28
N VAL A 151 4.93 -17.89 10.44
CA VAL A 151 5.12 -17.17 11.71
C VAL A 151 5.41 -18.24 12.74
N PHE A 152 6.51 -18.08 13.45
CA PHE A 152 6.99 -19.04 14.43
C PHE A 152 6.60 -18.63 15.84
N GLN A 153 6.77 -17.35 16.17
CA GLN A 153 6.40 -16.83 17.48
C GLN A 153 5.70 -15.49 17.32
N MET A 154 4.59 -15.35 18.04
CA MET A 154 3.87 -14.09 18.18
C MET A 154 3.87 -13.74 19.66
N ARG A 155 4.47 -12.61 20.01
CA ARG A 155 4.51 -12.12 21.39
C ARG A 155 3.96 -10.70 21.44
N THR A 156 2.87 -10.52 22.18
CA THR A 156 2.34 -9.20 22.49
C THR A 156 2.82 -8.85 23.88
N THR A 157 3.65 -7.82 24.03
CA THR A 157 4.08 -7.35 25.35
C THR A 157 3.92 -5.83 25.44
N PRO A 158 3.31 -5.31 26.52
CA PRO A 158 3.20 -3.86 26.73
C PRO A 158 4.56 -3.17 26.92
N LEU A 159 5.64 -3.94 27.07
CA LEU A 159 7.00 -3.44 27.29
C LEU A 159 7.79 -3.17 26.01
N ILE A 160 7.30 -3.61 24.83
CA ILE A 160 7.86 -3.11 23.58
C ILE A 160 7.37 -1.67 23.45
N LEU A 161 8.25 -0.72 23.75
CA LEU A 161 8.01 0.71 23.62
C LEU A 161 8.85 1.22 22.45
N ASP A 162 8.50 0.78 21.23
CA ASP A 162 9.12 1.34 20.03
C ASP A 162 8.55 2.75 19.78
N PRO A 163 9.40 3.79 19.68
CA PRO A 163 8.96 5.15 19.40
C PRO A 163 8.07 5.27 18.16
N ASP A 164 8.29 4.45 17.13
CA ASP A 164 7.51 4.46 15.90
C ASP A 164 6.05 4.01 16.14
N ILE A 165 5.81 3.12 17.10
CA ILE A 165 4.44 2.72 17.49
C ILE A 165 3.72 3.91 18.10
N ILE A 166 4.37 4.60 19.03
CA ILE A 166 3.81 5.77 19.73
C ILE A 166 3.53 6.87 18.72
N LEU A 167 4.51 7.18 17.87
CA LEU A 167 4.38 8.18 16.81
C LEU A 167 3.28 7.80 15.81
N SER A 168 3.17 6.53 15.41
CA SER A 168 2.11 6.09 14.49
C SER A 168 0.72 6.19 15.14
N ALA A 169 0.57 5.84 16.41
CA ALA A 169 -0.69 5.99 17.14
C ALA A 169 -1.10 7.46 17.31
N MET A 170 -0.16 8.32 17.70
CA MET A 170 -0.37 9.77 17.80
C MET A 170 -0.71 10.37 16.42
N GLY A 171 0.06 9.98 15.40
CA GLY A 171 -0.12 10.44 14.04
C GLY A 171 -1.47 10.04 13.46
N GLY A 172 -1.89 8.79 13.67
CA GLY A 172 -3.19 8.30 13.20
C GLY A 172 -4.38 9.09 13.78
N ASN A 173 -4.31 9.49 15.06
CA ASN A 173 -5.35 10.32 15.68
C ASN A 173 -5.39 11.73 15.10
N GLU A 174 -4.22 12.36 14.92
CA GLU A 174 -4.12 13.69 14.32
C GLU A 174 -4.54 13.68 12.84
N LEU A 175 -4.11 12.68 12.07
CA LEU A 175 -4.54 12.48 10.67
C LEU A 175 -6.06 12.41 10.58
N LYS A 176 -6.70 11.57 11.40
CA LYS A 176 -8.18 11.49 11.46
C LYS A 176 -8.82 12.84 11.79
N ARG A 177 -8.21 13.65 12.66
CA ARG A 177 -8.70 15.00 12.96
C ARG A 177 -8.66 15.89 11.71
N PHE A 178 -7.54 15.93 11.00
CA PHE A 178 -7.42 16.75 9.79
C PHE A 178 -8.20 16.22 8.59
N GLU A 179 -8.44 14.91 8.50
CA GLU A 179 -9.37 14.30 7.55
C GLU A 179 -10.85 14.47 7.92
N SER A 180 -11.14 15.05 9.09
CA SER A 180 -12.50 15.34 9.55
C SER A 180 -12.94 16.78 9.28
N ILE A 181 -12.10 17.60 8.64
CA ILE A 181 -12.45 18.98 8.29
C ILE A 181 -13.74 19.01 7.46
N LEU A 182 -14.66 19.90 7.84
CA LEU A 182 -15.89 20.08 7.08
C LEU A 182 -15.61 20.88 5.80
N LEU A 183 -15.87 20.25 4.66
CA LEU A 183 -15.74 20.79 3.32
C LEU A 183 -17.11 21.18 2.76
N ARG A 184 -17.10 22.19 1.88
CA ARG A 184 -18.24 22.63 1.08
C ARG A 184 -17.84 22.53 -0.39
N GLN A 185 -18.82 22.47 -1.29
CA GLN A 185 -18.56 22.44 -2.74
C GLN A 185 -17.65 23.60 -3.20
N SER A 186 -17.78 24.76 -2.56
CA SER A 186 -17.00 25.98 -2.82
C SER A 186 -15.74 26.14 -1.96
N SER A 187 -15.31 25.11 -1.22
CA SER A 187 -14.10 25.22 -0.40
C SER A 187 -12.86 25.49 -1.27
N SER A 188 -12.16 26.56 -0.92
CA SER A 188 -10.95 27.04 -1.59
C SER A 188 -9.68 26.36 -1.10
N ILE A 189 -8.63 26.32 -1.93
CA ILE A 189 -7.27 25.88 -1.54
C ILE A 189 -6.87 26.61 -0.26
N HIS A 190 -6.99 27.94 -0.26
CA HIS A 190 -6.64 28.78 0.87
C HIS A 190 -7.35 28.37 2.17
N SER A 191 -8.68 28.21 2.11
CA SER A 191 -9.50 27.89 3.28
C SER A 191 -9.17 26.53 3.89
N ILE A 192 -8.79 25.57 3.04
CA ILE A 192 -8.43 24.21 3.41
C ILE A 192 -7.04 24.19 4.04
N LEU A 193 -6.03 24.72 3.33
CA LEU A 193 -4.64 24.73 3.80
C LEU A 193 -4.46 25.53 5.09
N ASN A 194 -5.28 26.55 5.34
CA ASN A 194 -5.25 27.27 6.60
C ASN A 194 -5.54 26.36 7.81
N ARG A 195 -6.37 25.31 7.61
CA ARG A 195 -6.70 24.31 8.63
C ARG A 195 -5.67 23.21 8.76
N TYR A 196 -4.75 23.05 7.81
CA TYR A 196 -3.71 22.02 7.88
C TYR A 196 -2.66 22.36 8.93
N PRO A 197 -1.97 21.36 9.50
CA PRO A 197 -0.90 21.62 10.46
C PRO A 197 0.31 22.25 9.76
N TYR A 198 1.13 22.98 10.53
CA TYR A 198 2.22 23.80 9.97
C TYR A 198 3.24 22.97 9.18
N HIS A 199 3.61 21.79 9.68
CA HIS A 199 4.60 20.91 9.04
C HIS A 199 4.13 20.37 7.68
N TRP A 200 2.83 20.15 7.48
CA TRP A 200 2.31 19.78 6.15
C TRP A 200 2.47 20.92 5.14
N ILE A 201 2.23 22.16 5.58
CA ILE A 201 2.45 23.36 4.76
C ILE A 201 3.93 23.53 4.44
N ASP A 202 4.82 23.26 5.40
CA ASP A 202 6.27 23.31 5.19
C ASP A 202 6.74 22.32 4.15
N TRP A 203 6.19 21.10 4.14
CA TRP A 203 6.52 20.11 3.13
C TRP A 203 6.04 20.48 1.75
N MET A 204 4.81 20.99 1.62
CA MET A 204 4.33 21.53 0.35
C MET A 204 5.25 22.65 -0.15
N CYS A 205 5.72 23.52 0.75
CA CYS A 205 6.68 24.56 0.39
C CYS A 205 8.01 23.97 -0.10
N LYS A 206 8.56 23.00 0.62
CA LYS A 206 9.80 22.30 0.24
C LYS A 206 9.66 21.66 -1.14
N HIS A 207 8.54 20.98 -1.40
CA HIS A 207 8.23 20.34 -2.68
C HIS A 207 8.18 21.35 -3.83
N TYR A 208 7.55 22.50 -3.60
CA TYR A 208 7.42 23.56 -4.61
C TYR A 208 8.62 24.53 -4.68
N GLY A 209 9.66 24.33 -3.87
CA GLY A 209 10.82 25.22 -3.81
C GLY A 209 10.52 26.60 -3.21
N LEU A 210 9.45 26.72 -2.43
CA LEU A 210 8.97 27.93 -1.76
C LEU A 210 9.77 28.19 -0.48
N LYS A 211 10.10 29.46 -0.21
CA LYS A 211 11.01 29.90 0.87
C LYS A 211 10.38 30.87 1.86
N GLU A 212 9.08 31.07 1.74
CA GLU A 212 8.27 31.94 2.60
C GLU A 212 8.38 31.48 4.05
N ARG A 213 8.34 32.43 4.99
CA ARG A 213 8.53 32.12 6.41
C ARG A 213 7.20 31.96 7.14
N LEU A 214 6.26 32.87 6.92
CA LEU A 214 4.99 32.86 7.64
C LEU A 214 4.01 31.89 6.99
N LYS A 215 3.23 31.15 7.81
CA LYS A 215 2.23 30.18 7.31
C LYS A 215 1.30 30.78 6.25
N LYS A 216 0.85 32.01 6.49
CA LYS A 216 -0.05 32.73 5.58
C LYS A 216 0.59 33.02 4.22
N GLU A 217 1.87 33.35 4.21
CA GLU A 217 2.64 33.59 2.97
C GLU A 217 2.88 32.26 2.24
N LYS A 218 3.28 31.22 2.98
CA LYS A 218 3.43 29.85 2.48
C LYS A 218 2.17 29.35 1.77
N ILE A 219 1.01 29.48 2.40
CA ILE A 219 -0.29 29.07 1.81
C ILE A 219 -0.55 29.81 0.50
N ARG A 220 -0.32 31.13 0.46
CA ARG A 220 -0.49 31.92 -0.77
C ARG A 220 0.49 31.50 -1.87
N GLY A 221 1.74 31.22 -1.50
CA GLY A 221 2.75 30.70 -2.42
C GLY A 221 2.32 29.36 -3.03
N ILE A 222 1.85 28.43 -2.18
CA ILE A 222 1.34 27.12 -2.62
C ILE A 222 0.13 27.29 -3.55
N GLU A 223 -0.85 28.11 -3.16
CA GLU A 223 -2.04 28.40 -3.96
C GLU A 223 -1.68 28.95 -5.34
N ASN A 224 -0.83 29.98 -5.39
CA ASN A 224 -0.37 30.57 -6.65
C ASN A 224 0.39 29.56 -7.51
N LYS A 225 1.26 28.74 -6.90
CA LYS A 225 2.01 27.70 -7.60
C LYS A 225 1.08 26.67 -8.23
N ILE A 226 0.10 26.18 -7.47
CA ILE A 226 -0.87 25.20 -7.94
C ILE A 226 -1.70 25.76 -9.09
N VAL A 227 -2.21 26.99 -8.97
CA VAL A 227 -3.08 27.59 -9.98
C VAL A 227 -2.33 27.90 -11.28
N ASN A 228 -1.12 28.46 -11.19
CA ASN A 228 -0.36 28.89 -12.37
C ASN A 228 0.33 27.74 -13.09
N ASP A 229 0.84 26.74 -12.35
CA ASP A 229 1.66 25.67 -12.90
C ASP A 229 0.93 24.33 -12.95
N LEU A 230 -0.41 24.34 -12.86
CA LEU A 230 -1.25 23.15 -12.76
C LEU A 230 -0.95 22.11 -13.86
N SER A 231 -0.79 22.56 -15.10
CA SER A 231 -0.50 21.70 -16.26
C SER A 231 0.80 20.93 -16.07
N GLN A 232 1.85 21.60 -15.57
CA GLN A 232 3.14 20.97 -15.28
C GLN A 232 2.99 19.97 -14.13
N ILE A 233 2.36 20.41 -13.02
CA ILE A 233 2.18 19.57 -11.83
C ILE A 233 1.44 18.27 -12.19
N VAL A 234 0.41 18.36 -13.03
CA VAL A 234 -0.38 17.23 -13.51
C VAL A 234 0.42 16.33 -14.46
N SER A 235 1.25 16.89 -15.33
CA SER A 235 2.07 16.10 -16.27
C SER A 235 3.04 15.15 -15.55
N GLU A 236 3.55 15.57 -14.39
CA GLU A 236 4.47 14.82 -13.53
C GLU A 236 3.77 13.75 -12.66
N LEU A 237 2.44 13.68 -12.66
CA LEU A 237 1.71 12.69 -11.86
C LEU A 237 1.80 11.29 -12.47
N PRO A 238 1.85 10.23 -11.64
CA PRO A 238 1.59 8.87 -12.09
C PRO A 238 0.23 8.73 -12.78
N GLU A 239 0.12 7.80 -13.75
CA GLU A 239 -1.13 7.61 -14.51
C GLU A 239 -2.31 7.25 -13.61
N LYS A 240 -2.13 6.35 -12.63
CA LYS A 240 -3.18 6.03 -11.64
C LYS A 240 -3.65 7.26 -10.85
N SER A 241 -2.77 8.23 -10.57
CA SER A 241 -3.13 9.48 -9.88
C SER A 241 -3.96 10.38 -10.79
N LYS A 242 -3.66 10.43 -12.10
CA LYS A 242 -4.47 11.15 -13.10
C LYS A 242 -5.87 10.52 -13.24
N GLU A 243 -5.95 9.18 -13.22
CA GLU A 243 -7.23 8.47 -13.23
C GLU A 243 -8.10 8.80 -12.01
N ALA A 244 -7.51 8.81 -10.80
CA ALA A 244 -8.21 9.18 -9.58
C ALA A 244 -8.73 10.63 -9.63
N LEU A 245 -7.94 11.58 -10.17
CA LEU A 245 -8.39 12.96 -10.43
C LEU A 245 -9.58 13.00 -11.40
N LEU A 246 -9.49 12.27 -12.51
CA LEU A 246 -10.55 12.19 -13.52
C LEU A 246 -11.85 11.63 -12.95
N LEU A 247 -11.77 10.58 -12.13
CA LEU A 247 -12.92 10.00 -11.44
C LEU A 247 -13.59 11.04 -10.53
N CYS A 248 -12.78 11.83 -9.81
CA CYS A 248 -13.28 12.86 -8.91
C CYS A 248 -13.93 14.02 -9.66
N LEU A 249 -13.31 14.49 -10.74
CA LEU A 249 -13.84 15.56 -11.61
C LEU A 249 -15.15 15.16 -12.30
N LYS A 250 -15.29 13.92 -12.75
CA LYS A 250 -16.56 13.40 -13.33
C LYS A 250 -17.75 13.54 -12.37
N GLN A 251 -17.52 13.59 -11.06
CA GLN A 251 -18.53 13.80 -10.03
C GLN A 251 -18.54 15.24 -9.48
N GLY A 252 -18.09 16.21 -10.30
CA GLY A 252 -18.10 17.63 -9.94
C GLY A 252 -16.98 18.02 -8.98
N GLY A 253 -15.90 17.22 -8.91
CA GLY A 253 -14.74 17.47 -8.06
C GLY A 253 -14.89 16.94 -6.63
N VAL A 254 -15.89 16.08 -6.37
CA VAL A 254 -16.07 15.43 -5.06
C VAL A 254 -16.55 14.00 -5.20
N VAL A 255 -15.93 13.06 -4.49
CA VAL A 255 -16.36 11.66 -4.41
C VAL A 255 -16.36 11.15 -2.98
N LYS A 256 -17.27 10.21 -2.68
CA LYS A 256 -17.24 9.49 -1.40
C LYS A 256 -15.96 8.67 -1.34
N TYR A 257 -15.25 8.71 -0.22
CA TYR A 257 -13.93 8.11 -0.10
C TYR A 257 -13.92 6.60 -0.42
N GLY A 258 -14.99 5.88 -0.05
CA GLY A 258 -15.13 4.45 -0.34
C GLY A 258 -15.21 4.10 -1.84
N GLN A 259 -15.46 5.07 -2.73
CA GLN A 259 -15.40 4.87 -4.18
C GLN A 259 -13.96 4.85 -4.72
N LEU A 260 -12.98 5.22 -3.90
CA LEU A 260 -11.55 5.23 -4.24
C LEU A 260 -10.81 4.00 -3.70
N LYS A 261 -11.52 2.94 -3.33
CA LYS A 261 -10.94 1.73 -2.72
C LYS A 261 -9.87 1.02 -3.58
N ASP A 262 -9.89 1.24 -4.89
CA ASP A 262 -8.97 0.64 -5.85
C ASP A 262 -7.68 1.47 -6.02
N TYR A 263 -7.61 2.64 -5.36
CA TYR A 263 -6.44 3.51 -5.32
C TYR A 263 -5.83 3.47 -3.92
N ASP A 264 -4.53 3.26 -3.85
CA ASP A 264 -3.78 3.22 -2.60
C ASP A 264 -3.60 4.62 -2.00
N ASP A 265 -3.62 4.68 -0.67
CA ASP A 265 -3.48 5.89 0.13
C ASP A 265 -2.58 5.62 1.34
N GLU A 266 -1.30 5.89 1.16
CA GLU A 266 -0.27 5.76 2.20
C GLU A 266 0.04 7.14 2.81
N MET A 267 -0.97 7.80 3.38
CA MET A 267 -0.77 9.04 4.12
C MET A 267 -0.54 8.79 5.62
N ASP A 268 0.55 9.33 6.16
CA ASP A 268 0.79 9.40 7.62
C ASP A 268 0.42 10.82 8.13
N PHE A 269 0.57 11.11 9.41
CA PHE A 269 0.60 12.48 9.92
C PHE A 269 2.02 13.04 10.01
N PHE A 270 2.99 12.18 10.37
CA PHE A 270 4.41 12.50 10.50
C PHE A 270 5.17 12.01 9.26
N TRP A 271 4.92 12.65 8.13
CA TRP A 271 5.58 12.29 6.88
C TRP A 271 7.08 12.43 7.05
N LYS A 272 7.78 11.40 6.61
CA LYS A 272 9.22 11.47 6.40
C LYS A 272 9.46 12.25 5.11
N ASP A 273 10.67 12.76 4.92
CA ASP A 273 11.04 13.57 3.74
C ASP A 273 10.91 12.83 2.38
N GLU A 274 10.56 11.54 2.39
CA GLU A 274 10.35 10.72 1.21
C GLU A 274 8.93 10.89 0.64
N MET A 275 8.85 10.95 -0.68
CA MET A 275 7.61 11.13 -1.44
C MET A 275 6.70 9.93 -1.21
N PRO A 276 5.39 10.11 -0.90
CA PRO A 276 4.47 8.99 -0.93
C PRO A 276 4.42 8.45 -2.35
N SER A 277 4.74 7.17 -2.49
CA SER A 277 4.58 6.44 -3.75
C SER A 277 3.11 6.17 -4.08
N SER A 278 2.22 6.29 -3.10
CA SER A 278 0.82 5.93 -3.28
C SER A 278 0.03 6.90 -4.15
N THR A 279 -0.95 6.35 -4.87
CA THR A 279 -1.75 7.08 -5.85
C THR A 279 -2.40 8.33 -5.27
N ILE A 280 -3.06 8.20 -4.11
CA ILE A 280 -3.74 9.30 -3.43
C ILE A 280 -2.74 10.17 -2.65
N GLY A 281 -1.70 9.58 -2.08
CA GLY A 281 -0.66 10.30 -1.34
C GLY A 281 0.05 11.35 -2.20
N ALA A 282 0.41 11.00 -3.43
CA ALA A 282 1.03 11.91 -4.39
C ALA A 282 0.14 13.13 -4.71
N LEU A 283 -1.16 12.92 -4.84
CA LEU A 283 -2.12 14.00 -5.10
C LEU A 283 -2.30 14.93 -3.90
N ARG A 284 -2.39 14.36 -2.70
CA ARG A 284 -2.54 15.10 -1.44
C ARG A 284 -1.30 15.93 -1.12
N GLN A 285 -0.11 15.40 -1.39
CA GLN A 285 1.15 16.14 -1.23
C GLN A 285 1.21 17.38 -2.12
N LYS A 286 0.73 17.28 -3.36
CA LYS A 286 0.65 18.41 -4.30
C LYS A 286 -0.52 19.35 -4.00
N GLY A 287 -1.35 19.07 -3.00
CA GLY A 287 -2.51 19.90 -2.64
C GLY A 287 -3.64 19.87 -3.67
N LEU A 288 -3.60 18.93 -4.63
CA LEU A 288 -4.63 18.78 -5.66
C LEU A 288 -5.86 18.02 -5.16
N PHE A 289 -5.68 17.27 -4.07
CA PHE A 289 -6.68 16.35 -3.55
C PHE A 289 -6.72 16.46 -2.03
N ILE A 290 -7.90 16.63 -1.49
CA ILE A 290 -8.13 16.89 -0.07
C ILE A 290 -9.05 15.81 0.47
N VAL A 291 -8.69 15.25 1.61
CA VAL A 291 -9.54 14.32 2.34
C VAL A 291 -10.19 15.07 3.49
N GLY A 292 -11.51 15.00 3.55
CA GLY A 292 -12.32 15.71 4.52
C GLY A 292 -13.67 15.04 4.73
N LYS A 293 -14.58 15.77 5.35
CA LYS A 293 -15.98 15.37 5.47
C LYS A 293 -16.90 16.37 4.80
N MET A 294 -17.96 15.90 4.15
CA MET A 294 -18.99 16.77 3.58
C MET A 294 -20.38 16.18 3.81
N ASN A 295 -21.35 17.07 3.96
CA ASN A 295 -22.75 16.70 4.13
C ASN A 295 -23.40 16.39 2.78
N PHE A 296 -24.09 15.26 2.70
CA PHE A 296 -24.99 14.90 1.61
C PHE A 296 -26.38 14.68 2.23
N GLY A 297 -27.22 15.71 2.14
CA GLY A 297 -28.43 15.81 2.97
C GLY A 297 -28.06 15.86 4.46
N ASP A 298 -28.73 15.05 5.27
CA ASP A 298 -28.55 15.04 6.73
C ASP A 298 -27.36 14.18 7.20
N ARG A 299 -26.69 13.48 6.28
CA ARG A 299 -25.57 12.57 6.61
C ARG A 299 -24.23 13.14 6.17
N GLN A 300 -23.25 13.00 7.05
CA GLN A 300 -21.87 13.38 6.78
C GLN A 300 -21.06 12.18 6.28
N PHE A 301 -20.34 12.35 5.17
CA PHE A 301 -19.50 11.31 4.58
C PHE A 301 -18.05 11.77 4.50
N LYS A 302 -17.11 10.84 4.68
CA LYS A 302 -15.69 11.05 4.31
C LYS A 302 -15.63 11.16 2.78
N VAL A 303 -14.98 12.21 2.29
CA VAL A 303 -14.88 12.52 0.87
C VAL A 303 -13.45 12.82 0.48
N ALA A 304 -13.18 12.53 -0.78
CA ALA A 304 -12.09 13.11 -1.53
C ALA A 304 -12.61 14.31 -2.32
N PHE A 305 -11.83 15.39 -2.36
CA PHE A 305 -12.26 16.69 -2.82
C PHE A 305 -11.16 17.40 -3.61
N ILE A 306 -11.53 17.97 -4.75
CA ILE A 306 -10.68 18.85 -5.56
C ILE A 306 -11.11 20.30 -5.27
N PRO A 307 -10.18 21.20 -4.88
CA PRO A 307 -10.46 22.62 -4.68
C PRO A 307 -11.11 23.28 -5.90
N ILE A 308 -12.06 24.18 -5.64
CA ILE A 308 -12.93 24.75 -6.69
C ILE A 308 -12.13 25.49 -7.78
N GLU A 309 -11.05 26.16 -7.39
CA GLU A 309 -10.24 27.03 -8.24
C GLU A 309 -9.55 26.28 -9.38
N ILE A 310 -9.29 24.99 -9.20
CA ILE A 310 -8.53 24.20 -10.17
C ILE A 310 -9.41 23.25 -11.00
N ARG A 311 -10.70 23.10 -10.68
CA ARG A 311 -11.56 22.09 -11.34
C ARG A 311 -11.68 22.31 -12.84
N ASP A 312 -11.97 23.54 -13.28
CA ASP A 312 -12.18 23.84 -14.70
C ASP A 312 -10.91 23.68 -15.52
N LEU A 313 -9.77 24.11 -14.94
CA LEU A 313 -8.47 23.96 -15.60
C LEU A 313 -8.05 22.49 -15.64
N LEU A 314 -8.25 21.72 -14.56
CA LEU A 314 -8.03 20.27 -14.56
C LEU A 314 -8.90 19.56 -15.60
N HIS A 315 -10.17 19.95 -15.75
CA HIS A 315 -11.05 19.40 -16.78
C HIS A 315 -10.46 19.59 -18.18
N THR A 316 -9.85 20.75 -18.44
CA THR A 316 -9.22 21.07 -19.72
C THR A 316 -7.93 20.25 -19.93
N ILE A 317 -7.06 20.19 -18.92
CA ILE A 317 -5.77 19.48 -18.97
C ILE A 317 -5.95 17.97 -19.16
N LEU A 318 -6.93 17.37 -18.47
CA LEU A 318 -7.13 15.92 -18.46
C LEU A 318 -8.09 15.43 -19.55
N ARG A 319 -8.72 16.33 -20.33
CA ARG A 319 -9.60 15.97 -21.46
C ARG A 319 -8.87 15.18 -22.56
N PRO A 320 -7.64 15.50 -22.98
CA PRO A 320 -6.92 14.78 -24.03
C PRO A 320 -6.48 13.35 -23.64
N LEU A 321 -6.53 13.00 -22.35
CA LEU A 321 -6.24 11.64 -21.85
C LEU A 321 -7.45 10.70 -21.97
N ARG A 322 -8.63 11.24 -22.29
CA ARG A 322 -9.73 10.47 -22.84
C ARG A 322 -9.39 10.30 -24.31
N GLY A 323 -9.04 9.10 -24.76
CA GLY A 323 -8.94 8.84 -26.20
C GLY A 323 -10.30 9.10 -26.84
N ASP A 324 -10.56 10.32 -27.29
CA ASP A 324 -11.58 10.61 -28.29
C ASP A 324 -11.00 10.07 -29.60
N SER A 325 -11.17 8.76 -29.81
CA SER A 325 -11.18 8.18 -31.14
C SER A 325 -12.19 8.98 -31.96
N ASN A 326 -11.65 9.83 -32.84
CA ASN A 326 -12.39 10.62 -33.81
C ASN A 326 -13.58 9.83 -34.36
N VAL A 327 -14.79 10.34 -34.10
CA VAL A 327 -15.88 10.19 -35.04
C VAL A 327 -15.42 10.96 -36.28
N SER A 328 -14.85 10.23 -37.23
CA SER A 328 -14.60 10.74 -38.56
C SER A 328 -15.93 11.20 -39.14
N MET A 329 -16.05 12.50 -39.38
CA MET A 329 -16.86 13.00 -40.46
C MET A 329 -16.46 12.22 -41.72
N ALA A 330 -17.41 11.46 -42.26
CA ALA A 330 -17.34 10.93 -43.61
C ALA A 330 -18.74 11.09 -44.22
N ASN A 331 -18.84 12.17 -45.00
CA ASN A 331 -19.80 12.51 -46.06
C ASN A 331 -21.29 12.56 -45.76
#